data_AF-A0A2V7KEN4-F1
#
_entry.id   AF-A0A2V7KEN4-F1
#
_cell.length_a   1.000
_cell.length_b   1.000
_cell.length_c   1.000
_cell.angle_alpha   90.00
_cell.angle_beta   90.00
_cell.angle_gamma   90.00
#
_symmetry.space_group_name_H-M   'P 1'
#
loop_
_entity.id
_entity.type
_entity.pdbx_description
1 polymer ?
#
loop_
_entity_poly.entity_id
_entity_poly.type
_entity_poly.pdbx_seq_one_letter_code
_entity_poly.pdbx_strand_id
1 'polypeptide(L)' 'MNTKATRGPLLITGGGKDHTVPEVVSRATYKLYRKAPSVTDYKVFPDRGHSLTVDSGWKEVANASLSWLKSKGM' A
#
# COMPACT_ATOMS: atom_id res chain seq x y z
N MET A 1 16.31 -7.27 7.16
CA MET A 1 14.94 -7.82 6.99
C MET A 1 14.93 -8.77 5.80
N ASN A 2 14.30 -9.94 5.92
CA ASN A 2 14.17 -10.88 4.79
C ASN A 2 12.97 -10.48 3.92
N THR A 3 13.19 -9.68 2.88
CA THR A 3 12.15 -9.22 1.97
C THR A 3 11.75 -10.26 0.90
N LYS A 4 12.36 -11.45 0.93
CA LYS A 4 12.13 -12.55 -0.03
C LYS A 4 11.42 -13.77 0.58
N ALA A 5 11.08 -13.73 1.87
CA ALA A 5 10.40 -14.82 2.54
C ALA A 5 9.03 -15.09 1.91
N THR A 6 8.63 -16.38 1.85
CA THR A 6 7.27 -16.75 1.47
C THR A 6 6.29 -16.23 2.52
N ARG A 7 5.34 -15.40 2.09
CA ARG A 7 4.36 -14.69 2.92
C ARG A 7 3.03 -14.56 2.17
N GLY A 8 1.97 -14.19 2.89
CA GLY A 8 0.70 -13.81 2.27
C GLY A 8 0.83 -12.57 1.37
N PRO A 9 -0.18 -12.32 0.51
CA PRO A 9 -0.21 -11.15 -0.37
C PRO A 9 0.04 -9.84 0.40
N LEU A 10 0.77 -8.91 -0.22
CA LEU A 10 1.03 -7.59 0.32
C LEU A 10 0.46 -6.50 -0.60
N LEU A 11 -0.34 -5.61 -0.02
CA LEU A 11 -0.68 -4.33 -0.62
C LEU A 11 0.05 -3.21 0.13
N ILE A 12 0.87 -2.45 -0.57
CA ILE A 12 1.48 -1.23 -0.05
C ILE A 12 0.65 -0.03 -0.56
N THR A 13 0.32 0.90 0.34
CA THR A 13 -0.36 2.15 -0.02
C THR A 13 0.53 3.36 0.28
N GLY A 14 0.32 4.46 -0.45
CA GLY A 14 1.05 5.72 -0.24
C GLY A 14 0.14 6.92 -0.44
N GLY A 15 0.35 7.97 0.37
CA GLY A 15 -0.33 9.27 0.22
C GLY A 15 0.50 10.25 -0.60
N GLY A 16 -0.03 10.74 -1.71
CA GLY A 16 0.69 11.65 -2.62
C GLY A 16 0.96 13.04 -2.04
N LYS A 17 0.18 13.45 -1.03
CA LYS A 17 0.33 14.71 -0.27
C LYS A 17 0.86 14.49 1.15
N ASP A 18 1.46 13.33 1.43
CA ASP A 18 2.08 13.08 2.72
C ASP A 18 3.41 13.85 2.83
N HIS A 19 3.43 14.84 3.72
CA HIS A 19 4.64 15.62 4.03
C HIS A 19 5.40 15.10 5.25
N THR A 20 4.83 14.18 6.03
CA THR A 20 5.48 13.55 7.18
C THR A 20 6.27 12.34 6.74
N VAL A 21 5.66 11.48 5.91
CA VAL A 21 6.29 10.33 5.27
C VAL A 21 6.03 10.39 3.76
N PRO A 22 6.90 11.07 3.00
CA PRO A 22 6.72 11.22 1.56
C PRO A 22 6.47 9.91 0.82
N GLU A 23 5.60 9.92 -0.18
CA GLU A 23 5.20 8.74 -0.99
C GLU A 23 6.40 7.93 -1.52
N VAL A 24 7.53 8.58 -1.79
CA VAL A 24 8.80 7.94 -2.19
C VAL A 24 9.22 6.81 -1.24
N VAL A 25 8.90 6.90 0.05
CA VAL A 25 9.22 5.89 1.07
C VAL A 25 8.39 4.63 0.85
N SER A 26 7.07 4.77 0.64
CA SER A 26 6.19 3.64 0.30
C SER A 26 6.60 2.99 -1.03
N ARG A 27 6.95 3.80 -2.03
CA ARG A 27 7.47 3.31 -3.31
C ARG A 27 8.81 2.58 -3.18
N ALA A 28 9.72 3.07 -2.32
CA ALA A 28 10.96 2.38 -2.02
C ALA A 28 10.71 1.02 -1.37
N THR A 29 9.77 0.96 -0.41
CA THR A 29 9.31 -0.30 0.19
C THR A 29 8.79 -1.26 -0.87
N TYR A 30 7.93 -0.81 -1.78
CA TYR A 30 7.46 -1.64 -2.89
C TYR A 30 8.61 -2.20 -3.74
N LYS A 31 9.61 -1.39 -4.08
CA LYS A 31 10.79 -1.86 -4.83
C LYS A 31 11.58 -2.96 -4.11
N LEU A 32 11.60 -2.96 -2.77
CA LEU A 32 12.26 -3.99 -1.96
C LEU A 32 11.49 -5.33 -1.96
N TYR A 33 10.15 -5.28 -1.98
CA TYR A 33 9.30 -6.48 -1.87
C TYR A 33 8.84 -7.04 -3.21
N ARG A 34 8.79 -6.25 -4.30
CA ARG A 34 8.24 -6.68 -5.60
C ARG A 34 8.92 -7.87 -6.26
N LYS A 35 10.12 -8.27 -5.78
CA LYS A 35 10.86 -9.45 -6.26
C LYS A 35 10.58 -10.71 -5.44
N ALA A 36 9.76 -10.62 -4.40
CA ALA A 36 9.35 -11.77 -3.62
C ALA A 36 8.43 -12.68 -4.46
N PRO A 37 8.41 -14.00 -4.20
CA PRO A 37 7.47 -14.92 -4.85
C PRO A 37 5.99 -14.59 -4.53
N SER A 38 5.74 -13.91 -3.40
CA SER A 38 4.40 -13.50 -2.97
C SER A 38 3.90 -12.29 -3.76
N VAL A 39 2.61 -12.27 -4.09
CA VAL A 39 1.91 -11.12 -4.67
C VAL A 39 2.21 -9.86 -3.87
N THR A 40 2.73 -8.85 -4.54
CA THR A 40 3.03 -7.55 -3.95
C THR A 40 2.54 -6.47 -4.89
N ASP A 41 1.54 -5.71 -4.48
CA ASP A 41 0.95 -4.61 -5.25
C ASP A 41 1.18 -3.26 -4.55
N TYR A 42 1.13 -2.18 -5.33
CA TYR A 42 1.32 -0.81 -4.85
C TYR A 42 0.22 0.11 -5.35
N LYS A 43 -0.38 0.89 -4.45
CA LYS A 43 -1.41 1.89 -4.79
C LYS A 43 -1.10 3.25 -4.16
N VAL A 44 -1.11 4.29 -4.98
CA VAL A 44 -0.99 5.68 -4.53
C VAL A 44 -2.38 6.32 -4.48
N PHE A 45 -2.65 7.07 -3.41
CA PHE A 45 -3.78 7.98 -3.31
C PHE A 45 -3.25 9.41 -3.45
N PRO A 46 -3.26 10.00 -4.66
CA PRO A 46 -2.53 11.24 -4.96
C PRO A 46 -2.97 12.42 -4.09
N ASP A 47 -4.24 12.44 -3.69
CA ASP A 47 -4.83 13.53 -2.91
C ASP A 47 -4.79 13.33 -1.39
N ARG A 48 -4.22 12.22 -0.90
CA ARG A 48 -4.21 11.90 0.54
C ARG A 48 -2.88 12.26 1.20
N GLY A 49 -2.97 12.72 2.45
CA GLY A 49 -1.82 13.05 3.30
C GLY A 49 -1.48 11.96 4.31
N HIS A 50 -0.75 12.33 5.37
CA HIS A 50 -0.27 11.39 6.39
C HIS A 50 -1.38 10.61 7.11
N SER A 51 -2.53 11.26 7.33
CA SER A 51 -3.66 10.68 8.04
C SER A 51 -4.62 9.89 7.15
N LEU A 52 -4.18 9.40 5.97
CA LEU A 52 -5.04 8.73 4.98
C LEU A 52 -5.88 7.56 5.51
N THR A 53 -5.49 6.95 6.62
CA THR A 53 -6.20 5.83 7.26
C THR A 53 -7.32 6.26 8.19
N VAL A 54 -7.39 7.55 8.57
CA VAL A 54 -8.34 8.09 9.55
C VAL A 54 -8.97 9.43 9.15
N ASP A 55 -8.47 10.09 8.10
CA ASP A 55 -9.04 11.33 7.58
C ASP A 55 -10.41 11.14 6.92
N SER A 56 -11.07 12.23 6.52
CA SER A 56 -12.45 12.20 5.98
C SER A 56 -12.66 11.27 4.79
N GLY A 57 -11.63 10.88 4.05
CA GLY A 57 -11.72 9.88 2.98
C GLY A 57 -11.02 8.57 3.27
N TRP A 58 -10.83 8.20 4.53
CA TRP A 58 -10.38 6.87 4.95
C TRP A 58 -11.20 5.74 4.27
N LYS A 59 -12.49 5.99 3.97
CA LYS A 59 -13.37 5.04 3.28
C LYS A 59 -12.86 4.64 1.90
N GLU A 60 -12.23 5.56 1.15
CA GLU A 60 -11.64 5.23 -0.15
C GLU A 60 -10.47 4.28 -0.01
N VAL A 61 -9.64 4.48 1.02
CA VAL A 61 -8.50 3.61 1.33
C VAL A 61 -8.98 2.23 1.76
N ALA A 62 -10.00 2.18 2.63
CA ALA A 62 -10.61 0.93 3.07
C ALA A 62 -11.26 0.17 1.91
N ASN A 63 -12.07 0.84 1.08
CA ASN A 63 -12.73 0.22 -0.07
C ASN A 63 -11.75 -0.27 -1.12
N ALA A 64 -10.67 0.47 -1.39
CA ALA A 64 -9.61 0.02 -2.27
C ALA A 64 -8.91 -1.25 -1.73
N SER A 65 -8.64 -1.28 -0.42
CA SER A 65 -8.03 -2.44 0.23
C SER A 65 -8.96 -3.66 0.17
N LEU A 66 -10.25 -3.48 0.48
CA LEU A 66 -11.25 -4.55 0.42
C LEU A 66 -11.44 -5.07 -1.02
N SER A 67 -11.51 -4.18 -2.01
CA SER A 67 -11.64 -4.55 -3.41
C SER A 67 -10.41 -5.33 -3.89
N TRP A 68 -9.22 -4.93 -3.41
CA TRP A 68 -8.00 -5.67 -3.68
C TRP A 68 -8.02 -7.07 -3.07
N LEU A 69 -8.41 -7.23 -1.80
CA LEU A 69 -8.54 -8.53 -1.15
C LEU A 69 -9.47 -9.46 -1.96
N LYS A 70 -10.65 -8.97 -2.33
CA LYS A 70 -11.62 -9.71 -3.17
C LYS A 70 -11.01 -10.14 -4.50
N SER A 71 -10.21 -9.28 -5.14
CA SER A 71 -9.52 -9.61 -6.40
C SER A 71 -8.47 -10.71 -6.25
N LYS A 72 -8.03 -11.01 -5.02
CA LYS A 72 -7.12 -12.13 -4.71
C LYS A 72 -7.86 -13.39 -4.22
N GLY A 73 -9.19 -13.39 -4.25
CA GLY A 73 -10.01 -14.50 -3.76
C GLY A 73 -10.08 -14.58 -2.23
N MET A 74 -9.89 -13.45 -1.53
CA MET A 74 -9.97 -13.32 -0.08
C MET A 74 -11.21 -12.55 0.36
#